data_AF-A0A3A9WKH3-F1
#
_entry.id   AF-A0A3A9WKH3-F1
#
_cell.length_a   1.000
_cell.length_b   1.000
_cell.length_c   1.000
_cell.angle_alpha   90.00
_cell.angle_beta   90.00
_cell.angle_gamma   90.00
#
_symmetry.space_group_name_H-M   'P 1'
#
loop_
_entity.id
_entity.type
_entity.pdbx_description
1 polymer ?
#
loop_
_entity_poly.entity_id
_entity_poly.type
_entity_poly.pdbx_seq_one_letter_code
_entity_poly.pdbx_strand_id
1 'polypeptide(L)'
;MKITIFSLLTLLLMKISYLDLEKLLYHNIKEIPNTILINNGDNKYINTYSLNGDFNFVDKPYTTLYISTDKDGIIQYFAFGINGVMDKSFYDMMVTKYGAPDEMTNIDEMITITEESKARNGIKSKESTYTLKKCRFEEKPLYIIWHKKDYKIKFLLKQGAKTTFKSIFVTIGNIDFYNDQREKELSKLPKIQY
;
A
#
# COMPACT_ATOMS: atom_id res chain seq x y z
N MET A 1 -3.58 18.76 -51.96
CA MET A 1 -2.65 18.81 -50.81
C MET A 1 -3.39 18.24 -49.60
N LYS A 2 -3.17 16.97 -49.25
CA LYS A 2 -3.81 16.30 -48.10
C LYS A 2 -2.81 16.29 -46.95
N ILE A 3 -3.13 17.01 -45.88
CA ILE A 3 -2.31 17.04 -44.66
C ILE A 3 -2.73 15.84 -43.81
N THR A 4 -1.79 14.92 -43.62
CA THR A 4 -1.89 13.73 -42.79
C THR A 4 -1.89 14.14 -41.31
N ILE A 5 -3.07 14.37 -40.73
CA ILE A 5 -3.23 14.50 -39.28
C ILE A 5 -3.54 13.10 -38.75
N PHE A 6 -2.52 12.25 -38.58
CA PHE A 6 -2.73 10.92 -37.98
C PHE A 6 -1.54 10.39 -37.16
N SER A 7 -0.57 11.23 -36.76
CA SER A 7 0.59 10.76 -36.00
C SER A 7 0.73 11.33 -34.57
N LEU A 8 -0.19 12.17 -34.10
CA LEU A 8 -0.08 12.75 -32.74
C LEU A 8 -0.98 12.07 -31.70
N LEU A 9 -1.99 11.29 -32.11
CA LEU A 9 -2.89 10.58 -31.19
C LEU A 9 -2.38 9.18 -30.78
N THR A 10 -1.35 8.66 -31.45
CA THR A 10 -0.73 7.38 -31.12
C THR A 10 0.29 7.49 -29.97
N LEU A 11 0.74 8.69 -29.60
CA LEU A 11 1.64 8.86 -28.46
C LEU A 11 0.91 8.80 -27.10
N LEU A 12 -0.41 8.99 -27.08
CA LEU A 12 -1.20 8.92 -25.83
C LEU A 12 -1.60 7.49 -25.43
N LEU A 13 -1.34 6.51 -26.30
CA LEU A 13 -1.49 5.07 -26.02
C LEU A 13 -0.13 4.41 -25.76
N MET A 14 0.91 5.19 -25.42
CA MET A 14 2.09 4.61 -24.78
C MET A 14 1.62 3.93 -23.49
N LYS A 15 1.63 2.60 -23.56
CA LYS A 15 1.29 1.66 -22.50
C LYS A 15 1.70 2.23 -21.15
N ILE A 16 0.72 2.56 -20.32
CA ILE A 16 0.87 2.85 -18.88
C ILE A 16 1.22 1.53 -18.14
N SER A 17 1.95 0.62 -18.80
CA SER A 17 2.25 -0.73 -18.29
C SER A 17 3.39 -0.71 -17.28
N TYR A 18 4.12 0.40 -17.15
CA TYR A 18 5.21 0.57 -16.20
C TYR A 18 5.13 1.95 -15.54
N LEU A 19 4.46 2.01 -14.40
CA LEU A 19 4.45 3.20 -13.55
C LEU A 19 5.61 3.06 -12.56
N ASP A 20 6.62 3.93 -12.68
CA ASP A 20 7.73 3.97 -11.72
C ASP A 20 7.29 4.73 -10.47
N LEU A 21 6.56 4.02 -9.59
CA LEU A 21 5.92 4.59 -8.40
C LEU A 21 6.91 5.36 -7.52
N GLU A 22 8.15 4.88 -7.43
CA GLU A 22 9.19 5.48 -6.59
C GLU A 22 9.56 6.88 -7.07
N LYS A 23 9.57 7.10 -8.40
CA LYS A 23 9.84 8.41 -9.00
C LYS A 23 8.67 9.38 -8.90
N LEU A 24 7.46 8.87 -8.65
CA LEU A 24 6.26 9.69 -8.50
C LEU A 24 5.98 10.06 -7.04
N LEU A 25 6.71 9.48 -6.08
CA LEU A 25 6.65 9.95 -4.71
C LEU A 25 7.08 11.41 -4.65
N TYR A 26 6.39 12.19 -3.81
CA TYR A 26 6.64 13.61 -3.61
C TYR A 26 6.37 14.53 -4.81
N HIS A 27 5.81 13.98 -5.91
CA HIS A 27 5.26 14.75 -7.02
C HIS A 27 3.81 15.17 -6.75
N ASN A 28 3.31 16.13 -7.53
CA ASN A 28 1.92 16.56 -7.38
C ASN A 28 0.98 15.56 -8.07
N ILE A 29 -0.15 15.24 -7.43
CA ILE A 29 -1.16 14.32 -7.98
C ILE A 29 -1.71 14.76 -9.35
N LYS A 30 -1.68 16.07 -9.66
CA LYS A 30 -2.08 16.61 -10.95
C LYS A 30 -1.24 16.11 -12.12
N GLU A 31 -0.04 15.59 -11.86
CA GLU A 31 0.83 14.99 -12.87
C GLU A 31 0.37 13.58 -13.30
N ILE A 32 -0.54 12.96 -12.53
CA ILE A 32 -1.09 11.63 -12.82
C ILE A 32 -2.49 11.82 -13.41
N PRO A 33 -2.69 11.66 -14.73
CA PRO A 33 -4.01 11.82 -15.33
C PRO A 33 -4.96 10.70 -14.90
N ASN A 34 -6.26 10.95 -15.02
CA ASN A 34 -7.34 9.96 -14.81
C ASN A 34 -7.47 9.42 -13.37
N THR A 35 -6.91 10.11 -12.38
CA THR A 35 -7.13 9.79 -10.96
C THR A 35 -8.51 10.25 -10.50
N ILE A 36 -9.22 9.40 -9.76
CA ILE A 36 -10.54 9.70 -9.17
C ILE A 36 -10.35 9.93 -7.68
N LEU A 37 -10.73 11.10 -7.17
CA LEU A 37 -10.77 11.34 -5.73
C LEU A 37 -11.86 10.46 -5.08
N ILE A 38 -11.46 9.53 -4.22
CA ILE A 38 -12.39 8.58 -3.57
C ILE A 38 -12.57 8.86 -2.08
N ASN A 39 -11.64 9.58 -1.47
CA ASN A 39 -11.77 10.08 -0.11
C ASN A 39 -11.13 11.46 -0.04
N ASN A 40 -11.95 12.47 0.19
CA ASN A 40 -11.54 13.82 0.56
C ASN A 40 -11.63 13.85 2.08
N GLY A 41 -10.54 13.50 2.77
CA GLY A 41 -10.58 13.13 4.18
C GLY A 41 -11.37 14.12 5.04
N ASP A 42 -12.42 13.64 5.73
CA ASP A 42 -13.02 14.37 6.86
C ASP A 42 -11.96 14.62 7.97
N ASN A 43 -10.90 13.81 7.97
CA ASN A 43 -9.68 14.00 8.73
C ASN A 43 -8.67 14.79 7.88
N LYS A 44 -8.45 16.06 8.24
CA LYS A 44 -7.89 17.20 7.49
C LYS A 44 -6.52 17.08 6.79
N TYR A 45 -5.97 15.88 6.59
CA TYR A 45 -4.55 15.72 6.26
C TYR A 45 -4.25 14.76 5.10
N ILE A 46 -5.22 13.98 4.61
CA ILE A 46 -4.95 13.01 3.54
C ILE A 46 -6.12 12.97 2.54
N ASN A 47 -5.79 13.21 1.27
CA ASN A 47 -6.68 12.87 0.16
C ASN A 47 -6.25 11.54 -0.44
N THR A 48 -7.23 10.68 -0.73
CA THR A 48 -6.99 9.39 -1.39
C THR A 48 -7.66 9.38 -2.75
N TYR A 49 -6.86 9.08 -3.75
CA TYR A 49 -7.25 8.91 -5.13
C TYR A 49 -7.17 7.43 -5.52
N SER A 50 -7.99 7.05 -6.49
CA SER A 50 -7.94 5.75 -7.16
C SER A 50 -7.59 5.94 -8.62
N LEU A 51 -6.73 5.08 -9.14
CA LEU A 51 -6.41 4.98 -10.55
C LEU A 51 -6.57 3.52 -10.97
N ASN A 52 -7.45 3.27 -11.94
CA ASN A 52 -7.66 1.95 -12.53
C ASN A 52 -6.91 1.85 -13.86
N GLY A 53 -6.30 0.70 -14.13
CA GLY A 53 -5.56 0.43 -15.36
C GLY A 53 -4.79 -0.87 -15.27
N ASP A 54 -4.17 -1.30 -16.37
CA ASP A 54 -3.38 -2.54 -16.40
C ASP A 54 -1.91 -2.24 -16.06
N PHE A 55 -1.57 -2.35 -14.78
CA PHE A 55 -0.23 -2.05 -14.28
C PHE A 55 0.57 -3.32 -13.98
N ASN A 56 1.89 -3.18 -13.89
CA ASN A 56 2.78 -4.25 -13.44
C ASN A 56 3.75 -3.74 -12.37
N PHE A 57 3.92 -4.53 -11.32
CA PHE A 57 4.93 -4.31 -10.29
C PHE A 57 5.81 -5.56 -10.19
N VAL A 58 7.05 -5.46 -10.69
CA VAL A 58 8.03 -6.57 -10.70
C VAL A 58 7.39 -7.84 -11.29
N ASP A 59 6.89 -7.71 -12.53
CA ASP A 59 6.20 -8.74 -13.32
C ASP A 59 4.93 -9.33 -12.68
N LYS A 60 4.38 -8.66 -11.66
CA LYS A 60 3.07 -8.99 -11.11
C LYS A 60 2.02 -7.96 -11.54
N PRO A 61 0.95 -8.39 -12.23
CA PRO A 61 -0.09 -7.48 -12.66
C PRO A 61 -0.97 -7.03 -11.49
N TYR A 62 -1.45 -5.79 -11.55
CA TYR A 62 -2.46 -5.25 -10.66
C TYR A 62 -3.32 -4.22 -11.40
N THR A 63 -4.58 -4.06 -10.98
CA THR A 63 -5.56 -3.26 -11.75
C THR A 63 -5.96 -1.94 -11.12
N THR A 64 -5.68 -1.77 -9.82
CA THR A 64 -6.10 -0.61 -9.04
C THR A 64 -4.94 -0.12 -8.19
N LEU A 65 -4.65 1.17 -8.34
CA LEU A 65 -3.66 1.90 -7.56
C LEU A 65 -4.37 2.94 -6.70
N TYR A 66 -4.15 2.87 -5.39
CA TYR A 66 -4.53 3.91 -4.46
C TYR A 66 -3.36 4.86 -4.25
N ILE A 67 -3.63 6.15 -4.31
CA ILE A 67 -2.62 7.21 -4.20
C ILE A 67 -3.06 8.12 -3.07
N SER A 68 -2.23 8.26 -2.05
CA SER A 68 -2.50 9.13 -0.92
C SER A 68 -1.56 10.32 -0.95
N THR A 69 -2.14 11.49 -0.71
CA THR A 69 -1.46 12.78 -0.79
C THR A 69 -1.66 13.56 0.48
N ASP A 70 -0.79 14.54 0.74
CA ASP A 70 -1.07 15.56 1.74
C ASP A 70 -2.09 16.60 1.24
N LYS A 71 -2.36 17.62 2.06
CA LYS A 71 -3.29 18.72 1.75
C LYS A 71 -2.90 19.55 0.52
N ASP A 72 -1.61 19.58 0.14
CA ASP A 72 -1.11 20.36 -0.99
C ASP A 72 -1.09 19.51 -2.28
N GLY A 73 -1.60 18.28 -2.20
CA GLY A 73 -1.69 17.34 -3.32
C GLY A 73 -0.36 16.65 -3.62
N ILE A 74 0.60 16.69 -2.70
CA ILE A 74 1.88 16.02 -2.85
C ILE A 74 1.73 14.55 -2.47
N ILE A 75 2.17 13.65 -3.35
CA ILE A 75 2.04 12.21 -3.17
C ILE A 75 2.94 11.74 -2.03
N GLN A 76 2.34 11.07 -1.04
CA GLN A 76 3.03 10.56 0.15
C GLN A 76 3.20 9.05 0.11
N TYR A 77 2.21 8.32 -0.42
CA TYR A 77 2.36 6.89 -0.65
C TYR A 77 1.38 6.34 -1.69
N PHE A 78 1.75 5.17 -2.21
CA PHE A 78 0.95 4.31 -3.07
C PHE A 78 0.55 3.05 -2.33
N ALA A 79 -0.64 2.53 -2.62
CA ALA A 79 -1.09 1.23 -2.14
C ALA A 79 -1.81 0.46 -3.25
N PHE A 80 -1.54 -0.84 -3.37
CA PHE A 80 -2.21 -1.69 -4.35
C PHE A 80 -2.21 -3.15 -3.90
N GLY A 81 -3.13 -3.93 -4.45
CA GLY A 81 -3.23 -5.37 -4.21
C GLY A 81 -2.71 -6.15 -5.41
N ILE A 82 -1.83 -7.11 -5.16
CA ILE A 82 -1.43 -8.12 -6.14
C ILE A 82 -2.18 -9.42 -5.81
N ASN A 83 -2.79 -10.02 -6.82
CA ASN A 83 -3.41 -11.34 -6.68
C ASN A 83 -2.33 -12.43 -6.65
N GLY A 84 -2.44 -13.35 -5.68
CA GLY A 84 -1.53 -14.49 -5.54
C GLY A 84 -0.81 -14.54 -4.20
N VAL A 85 0.34 -15.22 -4.20
CA VAL A 85 1.21 -15.40 -3.03
C VAL A 85 2.61 -14.91 -3.32
N MET A 86 3.30 -14.47 -2.26
CA MET A 86 4.72 -14.21 -2.32
C MET A 86 5.44 -15.57 -2.36
N ASP A 87 5.70 -16.08 -3.56
CA ASP A 87 6.51 -17.27 -3.77
C ASP A 87 8.01 -16.90 -3.84
N LYS A 88 8.86 -17.93 -3.87
CA LYS A 88 10.32 -17.76 -3.91
C LYS A 88 10.77 -16.98 -5.14
N SER A 89 10.15 -17.23 -6.30
CA SER A 89 10.48 -16.51 -7.54
C SER A 89 10.20 -15.02 -7.41
N PHE A 90 9.01 -14.65 -6.94
CA PHE A 90 8.65 -13.25 -6.72
C PHE A 90 9.54 -12.59 -5.66
N TYR A 91 9.81 -13.29 -4.56
CA TYR A 91 10.73 -12.81 -3.54
C TYR A 91 12.14 -12.55 -4.10
N ASP A 92 12.70 -13.48 -4.89
CA ASP A 92 14.03 -13.33 -5.46
C ASP A 92 14.08 -12.19 -6.50
N MET A 93 13.00 -11.94 -7.25
CA MET A 93 12.89 -10.76 -8.12
C MET A 93 12.87 -9.46 -7.31
N MET A 94 12.17 -9.42 -6.18
CA MET A 94 12.19 -8.27 -5.27
C MET A 94 13.59 -8.05 -4.70
N VAL A 95 14.28 -9.11 -4.30
CA VAL A 95 15.67 -9.04 -3.81
C VAL A 95 16.61 -8.56 -4.90
N THR A 96 16.41 -8.98 -6.15
CA THR A 96 17.20 -8.53 -7.29
C THR A 96 17.01 -7.03 -7.54
N LYS A 97 15.78 -6.52 -7.46
CA LYS A 97 15.46 -5.11 -7.72
C LYS A 97 15.83 -4.18 -6.55
N TYR A 98 15.59 -4.62 -5.31
CA TYR A 98 15.67 -3.76 -4.12
C TYR A 98 16.71 -4.18 -3.09
N GLY A 99 17.45 -5.27 -3.31
CA GLY A 99 18.35 -5.87 -2.33
C GLY A 99 17.61 -6.72 -1.28
N ALA A 100 18.35 -7.24 -0.30
CA ALA A 100 17.74 -7.98 0.81
C ALA A 100 16.76 -7.09 1.61
N PRO A 101 15.63 -7.63 2.09
CA PRO A 101 14.74 -6.88 2.97
C PRO A 101 15.41 -6.58 4.31
N ASP A 102 15.13 -5.41 4.85
CA ASP A 102 15.63 -4.98 6.15
C ASP A 102 14.87 -5.68 7.29
N GLU A 103 13.57 -5.94 7.08
CA GLU A 103 12.72 -6.58 8.08
C GLU A 103 11.80 -7.63 7.46
N MET A 104 11.76 -8.79 8.09
CA MET A 104 10.76 -9.83 7.86
C MET A 104 10.20 -10.25 9.20
N THR A 105 8.88 -10.11 9.38
CA THR A 105 8.23 -10.45 10.65
C THR A 105 7.05 -11.37 10.47
N ASN A 106 6.83 -12.24 11.45
CA ASN A 106 5.66 -13.09 11.58
C ASN A 106 5.04 -12.91 12.97
N ILE A 107 3.79 -13.35 13.12
CA ILE A 107 3.12 -13.41 14.42
C ILE A 107 3.91 -14.37 15.31
N ASP A 108 4.24 -13.90 16.51
CA ASP A 108 4.83 -14.75 17.53
C ASP A 108 3.75 -15.30 18.44
N GLU A 109 3.14 -14.41 19.23
CA GLU A 109 2.11 -14.74 20.20
C GLU A 109 0.92 -13.78 20.08
N MET A 110 -0.27 -14.27 20.45
CA MET A 110 -1.48 -13.45 20.55
C MET A 110 -1.66 -13.01 22.01
N ILE A 111 -1.64 -11.71 22.26
CA ILE A 111 -1.70 -11.13 23.61
C ILE A 111 -3.15 -10.99 24.08
N THR A 112 -4.05 -10.56 23.20
CA THR A 112 -5.43 -10.26 23.58
C THR A 112 -6.38 -10.46 22.41
N ILE A 113 -7.54 -11.05 22.70
CA ILE A 113 -8.72 -11.00 21.85
C ILE A 113 -9.78 -10.23 22.63
N THR A 114 -10.26 -9.11 22.11
CA THR A 114 -11.49 -8.51 22.62
C THR A 114 -12.64 -9.19 21.88
N GLU A 115 -13.46 -9.96 22.60
CA GLU A 115 -14.64 -10.60 22.02
C GLU A 115 -15.73 -9.60 21.65
N GLU A 116 -16.50 -10.00 20.64
CA GLU A 116 -17.59 -9.30 19.98
C GLU A 116 -18.27 -8.20 20.81
N SER A 117 -17.99 -6.94 20.47
CA SER A 117 -18.98 -5.91 20.78
C SER A 117 -20.21 -6.24 19.94
N LYS A 118 -21.37 -6.45 20.59
CA LYS A 118 -22.67 -6.48 19.90
C LYS A 118 -22.92 -5.09 19.34
N ALA A 119 -22.36 -4.78 18.17
CA ALA A 119 -22.67 -3.54 17.49
C ALA A 119 -24.11 -3.60 16.96
N ARG A 120 -24.88 -2.53 17.17
CA ARG A 120 -26.17 -2.31 16.50
C ARG A 120 -25.99 -2.59 15.00
N ASN A 121 -26.97 -3.25 14.38
CA ASN A 121 -27.06 -3.57 12.95
C ASN A 121 -26.32 -4.85 12.49
N GLY A 122 -26.02 -5.80 13.39
CA GLY A 122 -25.59 -7.15 13.00
C GLY A 122 -24.13 -7.27 12.52
N ILE A 123 -23.36 -6.20 12.65
CA ILE A 123 -21.92 -6.20 12.36
C ILE A 123 -21.19 -6.75 13.59
N LYS A 124 -20.39 -7.80 13.39
CA LYS A 124 -19.49 -8.34 14.40
C LYS A 124 -18.07 -7.86 14.08
N SER A 125 -17.43 -7.22 15.04
CA SER A 125 -16.02 -6.85 14.96
C SER A 125 -15.23 -7.60 16.02
N LYS A 126 -14.03 -8.04 15.66
CA LYS A 126 -13.08 -8.69 16.55
C LYS A 126 -11.79 -7.89 16.50
N GLU A 127 -11.31 -7.46 17.65
CA GLU A 127 -10.01 -6.84 17.79
C GLU A 127 -9.02 -7.87 18.36
N SER A 128 -7.79 -7.87 17.88
CA SER A 128 -6.77 -8.78 18.37
C SER A 128 -5.39 -8.13 18.34
N THR A 129 -4.65 -8.31 19.43
CA THR A 129 -3.29 -7.78 19.60
C THR A 129 -2.30 -8.94 19.56
N TYR A 130 -1.21 -8.75 18.82
CA TYR A 130 -0.17 -9.76 18.61
C TYR A 130 1.21 -9.17 18.87
N THR A 131 2.13 -10.00 19.34
CA THR A 131 3.56 -9.72 19.22
C THR A 131 4.07 -10.18 17.85
N LEU A 132 5.07 -9.46 17.35
CA LEU A 132 5.76 -9.80 16.11
C LEU A 132 7.17 -10.24 16.42
N LYS A 133 7.63 -11.33 15.78
CA LYS A 133 9.03 -11.76 15.80
C LYS A 133 9.66 -11.63 14.44
N LYS A 134 10.98 -11.47 14.41
CA LYS A 134 11.78 -11.60 13.18
C LYS A 134 11.72 -13.04 12.67
N CYS A 135 11.72 -13.22 11.36
CA CYS A 135 11.69 -14.53 10.72
C CYS A 135 12.40 -14.50 9.36
N ARG A 136 12.62 -15.69 8.79
CA ARG A 136 13.13 -15.90 7.43
C ARG A 136 11.98 -16.05 6.43
N PHE A 137 12.30 -15.94 5.15
CA PHE A 137 11.30 -16.10 4.09
C PHE A 137 10.62 -17.48 4.11
N GLU A 138 11.39 -18.53 4.40
CA GLU A 138 10.91 -19.92 4.48
C GLU A 138 9.86 -20.11 5.59
N GLU A 139 9.90 -19.25 6.62
CA GLU A 139 8.95 -19.24 7.73
C GLU A 139 7.65 -18.49 7.40
N LYS A 140 7.46 -18.10 6.13
CA LYS A 140 6.28 -17.41 5.60
C LYS A 140 5.98 -16.14 6.40
N PRO A 141 6.70 -15.04 6.17
CA PRO A 141 6.47 -13.80 6.91
C PRO A 141 5.04 -13.25 6.74
N LEU A 142 4.56 -12.51 7.72
CA LEU A 142 3.36 -11.67 7.61
C LEU A 142 3.70 -10.33 6.95
N TYR A 143 4.86 -9.76 7.31
CA TYR A 143 5.37 -8.54 6.72
C TYR A 143 6.77 -8.72 6.15
N ILE A 144 7.03 -8.07 5.01
CA ILE A 144 8.37 -7.88 4.45
C ILE A 144 8.55 -6.40 4.15
N ILE A 145 9.64 -5.80 4.62
CA ILE A 145 9.89 -4.37 4.50
C ILE A 145 11.28 -4.13 3.93
N TRP A 146 11.36 -3.27 2.93
CA TRP A 146 12.58 -2.66 2.44
C TRP A 146 12.56 -1.17 2.80
N HIS A 147 13.54 -0.75 3.58
CA HIS A 147 13.84 0.65 3.84
C HIS A 147 14.74 1.17 2.73
N LYS A 148 14.36 2.33 2.21
CA LYS A 148 15.14 3.12 1.26
C LYS A 148 15.35 4.49 1.89
N LYS A 149 16.32 5.23 1.36
CA LYS A 149 16.75 6.50 1.95
C LYS A 149 15.55 7.43 2.23
N ASP A 150 14.62 7.51 1.27
CA ASP A 150 13.52 8.48 1.29
C ASP A 150 12.14 7.82 1.29
N TYR A 151 12.03 6.49 1.36
CA TYR A 151 10.75 5.77 1.35
C TYR A 151 10.89 4.34 1.89
N LYS A 152 9.76 3.67 2.18
CA LYS A 152 9.73 2.22 2.42
C LYS A 152 8.83 1.51 1.42
N ILE A 153 9.18 0.27 1.12
CA ILE A 153 8.32 -0.70 0.45
C ILE A 153 7.91 -1.71 1.50
N LYS A 154 6.60 -1.83 1.76
CA LYS A 154 6.06 -2.79 2.73
C LYS A 154 5.06 -3.70 2.05
N PHE A 155 5.25 -4.99 2.29
CA PHE A 155 4.37 -6.06 1.89
C PHE A 155 3.62 -6.56 3.12
N LEU A 156 2.30 -6.66 3.03
CA LEU A 156 1.45 -7.39 3.96
C LEU A 156 0.95 -8.66 3.25
N LEU A 157 1.39 -9.81 3.74
CA LEU A 157 1.08 -11.12 3.19
C LEU A 157 -0.09 -11.72 3.97
N LYS A 158 -1.28 -11.77 3.37
CA LYS A 158 -2.46 -12.30 4.07
C LYS A 158 -2.31 -13.81 4.31
N GLN A 159 -2.12 -14.21 5.56
CA GLN A 159 -2.04 -15.61 5.96
C GLN A 159 -3.42 -16.13 6.39
N GLY A 160 -3.78 -17.33 5.95
CA GLY A 160 -4.67 -18.21 6.72
C GLY A 160 -6.19 -17.96 6.70
N ALA A 161 -6.73 -17.00 5.95
CA ALA A 161 -8.17 -17.04 5.70
C ALA A 161 -8.45 -18.17 4.70
N LYS A 162 -9.48 -19.01 4.93
CA LYS A 162 -10.06 -19.92 3.93
C LYS A 162 -10.75 -19.13 2.80
N THR A 163 -10.09 -18.10 2.29
CA THR A 163 -10.55 -17.29 1.18
C THR A 163 -9.93 -17.86 -0.08
N THR A 164 -10.76 -18.06 -1.09
CA THR A 164 -10.34 -18.52 -2.43
C THR A 164 -9.29 -17.59 -3.05
N PHE A 165 -9.24 -16.33 -2.60
CA PHE A 165 -8.31 -15.30 -3.07
C PHE A 165 -7.21 -15.08 -2.06
N LYS A 166 -5.96 -15.29 -2.50
CA LYS A 166 -4.76 -14.86 -1.80
C LYS A 166 -4.33 -13.53 -2.40
N SER A 167 -3.96 -12.57 -1.56
CA SER A 167 -3.62 -11.22 -1.98
C SER A 167 -2.42 -10.73 -1.19
N ILE A 168 -1.54 -10.04 -1.88
CA ILE A 168 -0.40 -9.31 -1.32
C ILE A 168 -0.76 -7.84 -1.36
N PHE A 169 -0.76 -7.19 -0.21
CA PHE A 169 -0.94 -5.74 -0.16
C PHE A 169 0.43 -5.09 -0.15
N VAL A 170 0.67 -4.23 -1.15
CA VAL A 170 1.92 -3.50 -1.29
C VAL A 170 1.67 -2.04 -0.99
N THR A 171 2.54 -1.45 -0.18
CA THR A 171 2.59 -0.01 0.05
C THR A 171 3.99 0.52 -0.21
N ILE A 172 4.08 1.65 -0.92
CA ILE A 172 5.34 2.33 -1.23
C ILE A 172 5.19 3.79 -0.84
N GLY A 173 6.00 4.30 0.07
CA GLY A 173 5.96 5.73 0.41
C GLY A 173 6.61 6.12 1.72
N ASN A 174 6.32 7.35 2.15
CA ASN A 174 6.94 7.98 3.31
C ASN A 174 6.63 7.22 4.62
N ILE A 175 7.68 6.93 5.38
CA ILE A 175 7.61 6.18 6.64
C ILE A 175 6.89 6.96 7.73
N ASP A 176 7.08 8.28 7.74
CA ASP A 176 6.75 9.15 8.85
C ASP A 176 5.37 9.79 8.68
N PHE A 177 4.88 9.89 7.45
CA PHE A 177 3.60 10.54 7.17
C PHE A 177 2.42 9.90 7.93
N TYR A 178 2.38 8.58 8.10
CA TYR A 178 1.29 7.95 8.87
C TYR A 178 1.53 7.98 10.38
N ASN A 179 2.79 7.86 10.82
CA ASN A 179 3.14 7.86 12.23
C ASN A 179 2.96 9.27 12.84
N ASP A 180 3.44 10.31 12.16
CA ASP A 180 3.25 11.71 12.55
C ASP A 180 1.77 12.06 12.70
N GLN A 181 0.92 11.58 11.79
CA GLN A 181 -0.51 11.87 11.83
C GLN A 181 -1.21 11.06 12.92
N ARG A 182 -0.86 9.78 13.11
CA ARG A 182 -1.38 8.96 14.20
C ARG A 182 -0.98 9.53 15.56
N GLU A 183 0.26 9.97 15.75
CA GLU A 183 0.71 10.61 17.00
C GLU A 183 0.03 11.97 17.24
N LYS A 184 -0.19 12.76 16.18
CA LYS A 184 -0.99 14.00 16.26
C LYS A 184 -2.45 13.75 16.63
N GLU A 185 -3.03 12.62 16.24
CA GLU A 185 -4.40 12.25 16.63
C GLU A 185 -4.45 11.63 18.04
N LEU A 186 -3.53 10.75 18.39
CA LEU A 186 -3.43 10.15 19.73
C LEU A 186 -3.14 11.21 20.82
N SER A 187 -2.37 12.25 20.51
CA SER A 187 -2.11 13.37 21.43
C SER A 187 -3.32 14.27 21.69
N LYS A 188 -4.35 14.21 20.85
CA LYS A 188 -5.64 14.91 21.04
C LYS A 188 -6.63 14.12 21.88
N LEU A 189 -6.38 12.82 22.10
CA LEU A 189 -7.25 12.01 22.94
C LEU A 189 -7.02 12.39 24.42
N PRO A 190 -8.09 12.47 25.23
CA PRO A 190 -7.94 12.72 26.66
C PRO A 190 -7.06 11.63 27.28
N LYS A 191 -6.00 12.04 27.97
CA LYS A 191 -5.13 11.11 28.70
C LYS A 191 -5.96 10.48 29.82
N ILE A 192 -6.25 9.19 29.69
CA ILE A 192 -6.88 8.42 30.77
C ILE A 192 -5.82 8.25 31.85
N GLN A 193 -5.98 8.95 32.97
CA GLN A 193 -5.21 8.72 34.19
C GLN A 193 -5.81 7.50 34.88
N TYR A 194 -5.00 6.47 35.10
CA TYR A 194 -5.32 5.34 35.97
C TYR A 194 -5.01 5.70 37.42
#